data_AF-A0A9D8LIN2-F1
#
_entry.id   AF-A0A9D8LIN2-F1
#
_cell.length_a   1.000
_cell.length_b   1.000
_cell.length_c   1.000
_cell.angle_alpha   90.00
_cell.angle_beta   90.00
_cell.angle_gamma   90.00
#
_symmetry.space_group_name_H-M   'P 1'
#
loop_
_entity.id
_entity.type
_entity.pdbx_description
1 polymer ?
#
loop_
_entity_poly.entity_id
_entity_poly.type
_entity_poly.pdbx_seq_one_letter_code
_entity_poly.pdbx_strand_id
1 'polypeptide(L)' 'HNGEINVKRGDQVKRGQVVAKSGQSGNVNSPQLHFELRKGSTPVDPVPYLNN' A
#
# COMPACT_ATOMS: atom_id res chain seq x y z
N HIS A 1 10.27 2.69 -0.37
CA HIS A 1 10.92 1.59 0.36
C HIS A 1 10.23 1.40 1.70
N ASN A 2 9.84 0.18 2.07
CA ASN A 2 9.00 -0.04 3.25
C ASN A 2 9.87 -0.23 4.50
N GLY A 3 9.64 0.52 5.57
CA GLY A 3 10.44 0.47 6.79
C GLY A 3 10.02 -0.67 7.72
N GLU A 4 8.71 -0.91 7.84
CA GLU A 4 8.13 -1.98 8.65
C GLU A 4 6.83 -2.49 8.00
N ILE A 5 6.64 -3.81 7.97
CA ILE A 5 5.38 -4.46 7.55
C ILE A 5 4.67 -4.95 8.82
N ASN A 6 3.45 -4.46 9.07
CA ASN A 6 2.68 -4.76 10.29
C ASN A 6 1.64 -5.88 10.10
N VAL A 7 1.56 -6.47 8.91
CA VAL A 7 0.63 -7.56 8.58
C VAL A 7 1.35 -8.72 7.90
N LYS A 8 0.83 -9.93 8.08
CA LYS A 8 1.34 -11.14 7.41
C LYS A 8 0.34 -11.64 6.38
N ARG A 9 0.83 -12.46 5.45
CA ARG A 9 -0.01 -13.11 4.44
C ARG A 9 -1.14 -13.89 5.13
N GLY A 10 -2.38 -13.61 4.72
CA GLY A 10 -3.57 -14.26 5.27
C GLY A 10 -4.28 -13.47 6.38
N ASP A 11 -3.70 -12.37 6.86
CA ASP A 11 -4.38 -11.50 7.81
C ASP A 11 -5.59 -10.80 7.16
N GLN A 12 -6.72 -10.77 7.88
CA GLN A 12 -7.83 -9.91 7.54
C GLN A 12 -7.55 -8.49 8.04
N VAL A 13 -7.54 -7.53 7.12
CA VAL A 13 -7.32 -6.11 7.43
C VAL A 13 -8.64 -5.33 7.36
N LYS A 14 -8.79 -4.33 8.21
CA LYS A 14 -9.97 -3.44 8.23
C LYS A 14 -9.64 -2.08 7.62
N ARG A 15 -10.65 -1.37 7.12
CA ARG A 15 -10.49 0.02 6.66
C ARG A 15 -9.89 0.86 7.81
N GLY A 16 -8.84 1.62 7.50
CA GLY A 16 -8.12 2.46 8.47
C GLY A 16 -7.04 1.72 9.28
N GLN A 17 -6.87 0.41 9.13
CA GLN A 17 -5.80 -0.33 9.78
C GLN A 17 -4.44 0.02 9.15
N VAL A 18 -3.47 0.37 9.99
CA VAL A 18 -2.08 0.57 9.56
C VAL A 18 -1.48 -0.80 9.22
N VAL A 19 -1.14 -1.01 7.94
CA VAL A 19 -0.59 -2.29 7.45
C VAL A 19 0.92 -2.26 7.25
N ALA A 20 1.51 -1.08 7.14
CA ALA A 20 2.95 -0.88 7.02
C ALA A 20 3.32 0.58 7.30
N LYS A 21 4.58 0.82 7.61
CA LYS A 21 5.18 2.15 7.64
C LYS A 21 6.11 2.32 6.45
N SER A 22 5.97 3.43 5.73
CA SER A 22 6.96 3.83 4.74
C SER A 22 8.32 4.07 5.41
N GLY A 23 9.39 3.70 4.72
CA GLY A 23 10.78 3.86 5.17
C GLY A 23 11.69 4.39 4.05
N GLN A 24 12.98 4.46 4.32
CA GLN A 24 13.95 5.21 3.52
C GLN A 24 15.01 4.36 2.79
N SER A 25 14.83 3.04 2.65
CA SER A 25 15.88 2.18 2.08
C SER A 25 16.00 2.22 0.55
N GLY A 26 16.30 3.36 -0.07
CA GLY A 26 16.76 3.39 -1.47
C GLY A 26 17.01 4.79 -2.01
N ASN A 27 17.88 4.89 -3.00
CA ASN A 27 18.35 6.12 -3.63
C ASN A 27 17.22 6.75 -4.47
N VAL A 28 16.32 7.51 -3.84
CA VAL A 28 15.19 8.18 -4.50
C VAL A 28 15.19 9.66 -4.11
N ASN A 29 15.16 10.54 -5.11
CA ASN A 29 15.22 12.00 -4.94
C ASN A 29 13.99 12.60 -4.22
N SER A 30 12.92 11.82 -4.00
CA SER A 30 11.74 12.19 -3.21
C SER A 30 10.99 10.93 -2.74
N PRO A 31 10.40 10.90 -1.52
CA PRO A 31 9.60 9.78 -1.04
C PRO A 31 8.34 9.59 -1.91
N GLN A 32 8.16 8.40 -2.47
CA GLN A 32 6.97 8.03 -3.23
C GLN A 32 6.33 6.76 -2.67
N LEU A 33 5.00 6.77 -2.56
CA LEU A 33 4.20 5.59 -2.25
C LEU A 33 3.57 5.08 -3.55
N HIS A 34 3.91 3.86 -3.95
CA HIS A 34 3.21 3.17 -5.03
C HIS A 34 2.02 2.41 -4.44
N PHE A 35 0.81 2.72 -4.90
CA PHE A 35 -0.43 2.06 -4.48
C PHE A 35 -1.14 1.52 -5.72
N GLU A 36 -1.47 0.22 -5.70
CA GLU A 36 -2.17 -0.46 -6.78
C GLU A 36 -3.40 -1.18 -6.21
N LEU A 37 -4.54 -1.05 -6.89
CA LEU A 37 -5.75 -1.80 -6.57
C LEU A 37 -5.93 -2.91 -7.62
N ARG A 38 -6.25 -4.12 -7.17
CA ARG A 38 -6.55 -5.26 -8.06
C ARG A 38 -7.92 -5.84 -7.76
N LYS A 39 -8.68 -6.19 -8.81
CA LYS A 39 -9.88 -7.02 -8.72
C LYS A 39 -9.53 -8.41 -9.27
N GLY A 40 -9.22 -9.34 -8.37
CA GLY A 40 -8.64 -10.62 -8.75
C GLY A 40 -7.22 -10.44 -9.29
N SER A 41 -6.96 -10.88 -10.53
CA SER A 41 -5.67 -10.72 -11.22
C SER A 41 -5.53 -9.40 -11.98
N THR A 42 -6.62 -8.64 -12.16
CA THR A 42 -6.63 -7.44 -13.01
C THR A 42 -6.35 -6.17 -12.19
N PRO A 43 -5.32 -5.39 -12.52
CA PRO A 43 -5.15 -4.06 -11.95
C PRO A 43 -6.27 -3.13 -12.41
N VAL A 44 -6.80 -2.32 -11.50
CA VAL A 44 -7.85 -1.33 -11.77
C VAL A 44 -7.39 0.05 -11.31
N ASP A 45 -7.91 1.09 -11.95
CA ASP A 45 -7.64 2.47 -11.54
C ASP A 45 -8.13 2.66 -10.09
N PRO A 46 -7.24 3.04 -9.15
CA PRO A 46 -7.63 3.26 -7.76
C PRO A 46 -8.40 4.56 -7.54
N VAL A 47 -8.27 5.57 -8.43
CA VAL A 47 -8.86 6.92 -8.22
C VAL A 47 -10.36 6.90 -7.92
N PRO A 48 -11.21 6.12 -8.62
CA PRO A 48 -12.64 6.04 -8.31
C PRO A 48 -12.96 5.44 -6.93
N TYR A 49 -12.02 4.72 -6.31
CA TYR A 49 -12.19 4.01 -5.03
C TYR A 49 -11.57 4.75 -3.84
N LEU A 50 -10.89 5.87 -4.09
CA LEU A 50 -10.19 6.67 -3.08
C LEU A 50 -11.04 7.81 -2.50
N ASN A 51 -12.27 8.00 -2.98
CA ASN A 51 -13.17 9.01 -2.41
C ASN A 51 -13.79 8.53 -1.09
N ASN A 52 -13.76 9.42 -0.10
CA ASN A 52 -14.26 9.23 1.28
C ASN A 52 -15.78 8.99 1.33
#